data_AF-A0A8T7F6Q7-F1
#
_entry.id   AF-A0A8T7F6Q7-F1
#
_cell.length_a   1.000
_cell.length_b   1.000
_cell.length_c   1.000
_cell.angle_alpha   90.00
_cell.angle_beta   90.00
_cell.angle_gamma   90.00
#
_symmetry.space_group_name_H-M   'P 1'
#
loop_
_entity.id
_entity.type
_entity.pdbx_description
1 polymer ?
#
loop_
_entity_poly.entity_id
_entity_poly.type
_entity_poly.pdbx_seq_one_letter_code
_entity_poly.pdbx_strand_id
1 'polypeptide(L)'
;MKQQSRSFKMVVLIALFLISLSAVTTVRAENGIPLQNPHERQGSASATANIATNIHAGPSTAFWIVGTVNRFETLPVLAISPDGAWWLVNGRSGQGWVVGTALTVTNGSSVGVQDPGAFITVTAS
;
A
#
# COMPACT_ATOMS: atom_id res chain seq x y z
N MET A 1 -57.14 -1.70 21.85
CA MET A 1 -57.86 -1.13 20.68
C MET A 1 -57.24 0.20 20.29
N LYS A 2 -56.52 0.27 19.17
CA LYS A 2 -56.63 1.30 18.11
C LYS A 2 -55.39 1.23 17.21
N GLN A 3 -55.62 0.58 16.07
CA GLN A 3 -54.78 0.58 14.89
C GLN A 3 -55.23 1.73 13.97
N GLN A 4 -54.32 2.10 13.07
CA GLN A 4 -54.52 2.78 11.77
C GLN A 4 -54.23 4.29 11.72
N SER A 5 -53.12 4.66 11.06
CA SER A 5 -53.22 5.32 9.75
C SER A 5 -51.94 5.05 8.92
N ARG A 6 -52.15 4.73 7.65
CA ARG A 6 -51.21 4.13 6.70
C ARG A 6 -50.38 5.18 5.93
N SER A 7 -49.21 4.76 5.46
CA SER A 7 -48.47 5.20 4.28
C SER A 7 -48.61 6.65 3.78
N PHE A 8 -47.65 7.50 4.17
CA PHE A 8 -46.98 8.43 3.26
C PHE A 8 -45.75 8.97 3.97
N LYS A 9 -44.61 9.07 3.29
CA LYS A 9 -43.27 9.43 3.81
C LYS A 9 -42.37 8.27 4.28
N MET A 10 -42.46 7.15 3.57
CA MET A 10 -41.28 6.42 3.06
C MET A 10 -40.46 7.29 2.06
N VAL A 11 -40.59 8.63 2.12
CA VAL A 11 -40.16 9.65 1.15
C VAL A 11 -39.75 10.98 1.85
N VAL A 12 -39.36 10.98 3.13
CA VAL A 12 -38.49 12.06 3.66
C VAL A 12 -37.11 11.47 3.93
N LEU A 13 -36.63 10.75 2.92
CA LEU A 13 -35.26 10.30 2.72
C LEU A 13 -34.38 11.42 2.11
N ILE A 14 -34.89 12.65 1.98
CA ILE A 14 -34.21 13.77 1.32
C ILE A 14 -34.60 15.09 2.02
N ALA A 15 -33.59 15.77 2.57
CA ALA A 15 -33.55 17.18 3.03
C ALA A 15 -34.15 17.56 4.40
N LEU A 16 -33.27 17.67 5.41
CA LEU A 16 -33.16 18.71 6.46
C LEU A 16 -32.06 18.27 7.45
N PHE A 17 -30.79 18.16 7.02
CA PHE A 17 -29.76 19.18 7.21
C PHE A 17 -30.04 20.12 8.40
N LEU A 18 -29.47 19.83 9.57
CA LEU A 18 -28.75 20.77 10.45
C LEU A 18 -28.13 20.01 11.65
N ILE A 19 -26.88 19.59 11.45
CA ILE A 19 -25.75 19.72 12.39
C ILE A 19 -25.94 19.14 13.81
N SER A 20 -25.34 17.97 14.04
CA SER A 20 -24.55 17.78 15.25
C SER A 20 -23.15 17.33 14.86
N LEU A 21 -22.29 18.34 14.89
CA LEU A 21 -20.84 18.39 14.79
C LEU A 21 -20.16 17.29 15.64
N SER A 22 -19.72 16.20 15.02
CA SER A 22 -18.58 15.46 15.55
C SER A 22 -17.35 16.20 15.05
N ALA A 23 -16.61 16.80 15.98
CA ALA A 23 -15.48 17.69 15.72
C ALA A 23 -14.61 17.18 14.56
N VAL A 24 -14.37 18.06 13.59
CA VAL A 24 -13.10 18.06 12.87
C VAL A 24 -12.06 18.18 13.98
N THR A 25 -11.35 17.10 14.27
CA THR A 25 -10.12 17.20 15.04
C THR A 25 -9.17 17.97 14.15
N THR A 26 -9.14 19.28 14.33
CA THR A 26 -7.94 20.04 13.99
C THR A 26 -6.84 19.37 14.78
N VAL A 27 -6.02 18.57 14.09
CA VAL A 27 -4.74 18.14 14.60
C VAL A 27 -3.95 19.43 14.74
N ARG A 28 -3.96 19.97 15.95
CA ARG A 28 -3.12 21.09 16.33
C ARG A 28 -1.71 20.51 16.33
N ALA A 29 -0.85 21.06 15.50
CA ALA A 29 0.56 20.73 15.50
C ALA A 29 1.14 21.15 16.85
N GLU A 30 1.07 20.26 17.84
CA GLU A 30 1.88 20.31 19.04
C GLU A 30 3.06 19.37 18.82
N ASN A 31 4.25 19.90 19.08
CA ASN A 31 5.57 19.39 18.70
C ASN A 31 5.91 18.03 19.31
N GLY A 32 5.26 16.98 18.82
CA GLY A 32 5.67 15.60 18.98
C GLY A 32 5.34 14.90 17.68
N ILE A 33 6.34 14.74 16.81
CA ILE A 33 6.21 13.84 15.65
C ILE A 33 5.84 12.48 16.27
N PRO A 34 4.61 11.97 16.08
CA PRO A 34 4.38 10.57 16.39
C PRO A 34 5.36 9.84 15.49
N LEU A 35 6.12 8.87 16.01
CA LEU A 35 6.84 7.92 15.18
C LEU A 35 5.78 7.09 14.42
N GLN A 36 5.09 7.73 13.48
CA GLN A 36 4.34 7.07 12.43
C GLN A 36 5.34 6.14 11.80
N ASN A 37 5.05 4.85 11.94
CA ASN A 37 5.82 3.81 11.32
C ASN A 37 6.12 4.26 9.88
N PRO A 38 7.40 4.35 9.44
CA PRO A 38 7.75 4.94 8.15
C PRO A 38 6.98 4.35 6.95
N HIS A 39 6.41 3.16 7.14
CA HIS A 39 5.59 2.41 6.20
C HIS A 39 4.14 2.92 6.06
N GLU A 40 3.57 3.63 7.05
CA GLU A 40 2.16 4.07 7.00
C GLU A 40 1.97 5.41 6.27
N ARG A 41 3.06 6.15 6.02
CA ARG A 41 3.04 7.36 5.17
C ARG A 41 3.19 7.02 3.67
N GLN A 42 3.43 5.76 3.30
CA GLN A 42 3.56 5.30 1.92
C GLN A 42 2.17 4.98 1.36
N GLY A 43 1.50 6.03 0.87
CA GLY A 43 0.13 5.97 0.42
C GLY A 43 -0.06 5.08 -0.80
N SER A 44 -0.99 4.12 -0.70
CA SER A 44 -1.81 3.57 -1.81
C SER A 44 -1.12 3.05 -3.08
N ALA A 45 0.22 2.97 -3.12
CA ALA A 45 0.94 2.57 -4.30
C ALA A 45 0.75 1.08 -4.55
N SER A 46 0.57 0.72 -5.81
CA SER A 46 0.34 -0.65 -6.22
C SER A 46 1.07 -0.96 -7.51
N ALA A 47 1.43 -2.22 -7.66
CA ALA A 47 2.06 -2.72 -8.86
C ALA A 47 1.27 -3.91 -9.38
N THR A 48 0.84 -3.81 -10.65
CA THR A 48 0.21 -4.92 -11.36
C THR A 48 1.26 -5.59 -12.26
N ALA A 49 1.41 -6.90 -12.13
CA ALA A 49 2.37 -7.65 -12.93
C ALA A 49 1.85 -7.85 -14.37
N ASN A 50 2.60 -7.38 -15.37
CA ASN A 50 2.25 -7.53 -16.79
C ASN A 50 2.55 -8.94 -17.32
N ILE A 51 3.48 -9.64 -16.65
CA ILE A 51 3.90 -11.03 -16.88
C ILE A 51 4.09 -11.73 -15.52
N ALA A 52 4.06 -13.07 -15.50
CA ALA A 52 4.48 -13.80 -14.31
C ALA A 52 5.97 -13.61 -14.08
N THR A 53 6.38 -13.31 -12.85
CA THR A 53 7.78 -12.99 -12.53
C THR A 53 8.15 -13.38 -11.10
N ASN A 54 9.45 -13.37 -10.81
CA ASN A 54 10.00 -13.73 -9.52
C ASN A 54 10.00 -12.54 -8.57
N ILE A 55 9.86 -12.84 -7.28
CA ILE A 55 10.12 -11.93 -6.17
C ILE A 55 11.46 -12.34 -5.58
N HIS A 56 12.43 -11.43 -5.58
CA HIS A 56 13.78 -11.64 -5.09
C HIS A 56 13.96 -11.10 -3.67
N ALA A 57 14.90 -11.67 -2.91
CA ALA A 57 15.25 -11.17 -1.59
C ALA A 57 15.89 -9.76 -1.61
N GLY A 58 16.37 -9.31 -2.77
CA GLY A 58 16.94 -7.99 -2.99
C GLY A 58 16.79 -7.53 -4.45
N PRO A 59 17.08 -6.25 -4.76
CA PRO A 59 16.88 -5.62 -6.06
C PRO A 59 17.97 -5.99 -7.07
N SER A 60 18.16 -7.29 -7.29
CA SER A 60 19.02 -7.85 -8.33
C SER A 60 18.66 -9.30 -8.58
N THR A 61 18.85 -9.77 -9.80
CA THR A 61 18.66 -11.17 -10.18
C THR A 61 19.68 -12.11 -9.50
N ALA A 62 20.74 -11.57 -8.89
CA ALA A 62 21.70 -12.33 -8.09
C ALA A 62 21.16 -12.72 -6.69
N PHE A 63 20.11 -12.05 -6.20
CA PHE A 63 19.45 -12.47 -4.97
C PHE A 63 18.61 -13.72 -5.20
N TRP A 64 18.54 -14.58 -4.20
CA TRP A 64 17.67 -15.76 -4.23
C TRP A 64 16.19 -15.38 -4.30
N ILE A 65 15.38 -16.29 -4.83
CA ILE A 65 13.93 -16.07 -5.08
C ILE A 65 13.14 -16.40 -3.81
N VAL A 66 12.44 -15.42 -3.25
CA VAL A 66 11.57 -15.55 -2.07
C VAL A 66 10.13 -15.93 -2.42
N GLY A 67 9.76 -15.80 -3.69
CA GLY A 67 8.42 -16.13 -4.17
C GLY A 67 8.22 -15.75 -5.63
N THR A 68 6.97 -15.80 -6.05
CA THR A 68 6.55 -15.42 -7.42
C THR A 68 5.28 -14.60 -7.35
N VAL A 69 5.06 -13.80 -8.39
CA VAL A 69 3.81 -13.06 -8.62
C VAL A 69 3.24 -13.49 -9.96
N ASN A 70 1.94 -13.77 -9.98
CA ASN A 70 1.27 -14.19 -11.21
C ASN A 70 0.98 -12.99 -12.11
N ARG A 71 0.83 -13.27 -13.42
CA ARG A 71 0.38 -12.24 -14.36
C ARG A 71 -0.98 -11.67 -13.91
N PHE A 72 -1.11 -10.35 -14.00
CA PHE A 72 -2.27 -9.54 -13.60
C PHE A 72 -2.55 -9.49 -12.09
N GLU A 73 -1.73 -10.15 -11.27
CA GLU A 73 -1.78 -9.96 -9.83
C GLU A 73 -1.30 -8.55 -9.47
N THR A 74 -2.00 -7.93 -8.51
CA THR A 74 -1.69 -6.58 -8.03
C THR A 74 -1.24 -6.65 -6.58
N LEU A 75 -0.08 -6.08 -6.29
CA LEU A 75 0.53 -6.08 -4.96
C LEU A 75 0.73 -4.65 -4.43
N PRO A 76 0.63 -4.44 -3.11
CA PRO A 76 1.05 -3.18 -2.49
C PRO A 76 2.53 -2.93 -2.73
N VAL A 77 2.88 -1.67 -3.05
CA VAL A 77 4.26 -1.22 -3.20
C VAL A 77 4.68 -0.47 -1.95
N LEU A 78 5.85 -0.83 -1.43
CA LEU A 78 6.42 -0.29 -0.20
C LEU A 78 7.58 0.66 -0.52
N ALA A 79 8.43 0.33 -1.49
CA ALA A 79 9.59 1.15 -1.81
C ALA A 79 10.07 0.95 -3.25
N ILE A 80 11.00 1.80 -3.66
CA ILE A 80 11.77 1.67 -4.89
C ILE A 80 13.26 1.57 -4.56
N SER A 81 14.03 0.84 -5.38
CA SER A 81 15.47 0.73 -5.22
C SER A 81 16.17 2.07 -5.55
N PRO A 82 17.41 2.30 -5.06
CA PRO A 82 18.14 3.55 -5.35
C PRO A 82 18.35 3.84 -6.83
N ASP A 83 18.48 2.79 -7.65
CA ASP A 83 18.61 2.88 -9.11
C ASP A 83 17.26 2.97 -9.86
N GLY A 84 16.14 2.89 -9.14
CA GLY A 84 14.80 2.94 -9.71
C GLY A 84 14.36 1.68 -10.48
N ALA A 85 15.19 0.63 -10.54
CA ALA A 85 14.94 -0.53 -11.38
C ALA A 85 14.06 -1.60 -10.72
N TRP A 86 13.88 -1.56 -9.41
CA TRP A 86 13.18 -2.57 -8.63
C TRP A 86 12.18 -1.96 -7.66
N TRP A 87 11.06 -2.66 -7.46
CA TRP A 87 10.02 -2.29 -6.52
C TRP A 87 9.94 -3.30 -5.40
N LEU A 88 9.98 -2.82 -4.16
CA LEU A 88 9.69 -3.63 -2.98
C LEU A 88 8.17 -3.74 -2.85
N VAL A 89 7.67 -4.97 -2.90
CA VAL A 89 6.23 -5.29 -2.83
C VAL A 89 5.91 -6.13 -1.60
N ASN A 90 4.67 -6.09 -1.14
CA ASN A 90 4.16 -7.00 -0.13
C ASN A 90 3.39 -8.16 -0.77
N GLY A 91 4.06 -9.29 -0.97
CA GLY A 91 3.49 -10.51 -1.57
C GLY A 91 2.93 -11.48 -0.53
N ARG A 92 2.39 -12.61 -1.01
CA ARG A 92 1.85 -13.67 -0.14
C ARG A 92 2.88 -14.28 0.81
N SER A 93 4.14 -14.39 0.36
CA SER A 93 5.25 -14.94 1.14
C SER A 93 5.97 -13.88 1.99
N GLY A 94 5.45 -12.65 2.04
CA GLY A 94 6.10 -11.50 2.69
C GLY A 94 6.66 -10.50 1.68
N GLN A 95 7.57 -9.66 2.16
CA GLN A 95 8.16 -8.58 1.36
C GLN A 95 9.25 -9.10 0.43
N GLY A 96 9.36 -8.50 -0.76
CA GLY A 96 10.48 -8.76 -1.65
C GLY A 96 10.47 -7.90 -2.90
N TRP A 97 11.52 -8.03 -3.71
CA TRP A 97 11.83 -7.13 -4.81
C TRP A 97 11.43 -7.72 -6.16
N VAL A 98 10.72 -6.94 -6.97
CA VAL A 98 10.32 -7.32 -8.32
C VAL A 98 10.86 -6.31 -9.33
N VAL A 99 11.37 -6.81 -10.45
CA VAL A 99 11.94 -5.98 -11.52
C VAL A 99 10.86 -5.07 -12.12
N GLY A 100 11.14 -3.78 -12.22
CA GLY A 100 10.16 -2.77 -12.63
C GLY A 100 9.65 -2.94 -14.06
N THR A 101 10.46 -3.49 -14.97
CA THR A 101 10.07 -3.75 -16.37
C THR A 101 8.94 -4.78 -16.49
N ALA A 102 8.70 -5.59 -15.46
CA ALA A 102 7.60 -6.55 -15.42
C ALA A 102 6.29 -5.94 -14.87
N LEU A 103 6.30 -4.69 -14.39
CA LEU A 103 5.22 -4.09 -13.61
C LEU A 103 4.62 -2.86 -14.29
N THR A 104 3.33 -2.65 -14.04
CA THR A 104 2.68 -1.35 -14.18
C THR A 104 2.44 -0.81 -12.78
N VAL A 105 3.06 0.33 -12.45
CA VAL A 105 3.02 0.91 -11.09
C VAL A 105 2.11 2.13 -11.04
N THR A 106 1.21 2.15 -10.07
CA THR A 106 0.30 3.28 -9.78
C THR A 106 0.77 3.98 -8.51
N ASN A 107 0.77 5.32 -8.52
CA ASN A 107 1.25 6.16 -7.41
C ASN A 107 2.71 5.88 -6.99
N GLY A 108 3.55 5.37 -7.89
CA GLY A 108 4.94 5.01 -7.58
C GLY A 108 5.80 6.18 -7.12
N SER A 109 5.48 7.42 -7.49
CA SER A 109 6.19 8.62 -7.01
C SER A 109 5.97 8.94 -5.53
N SER A 110 4.99 8.30 -4.88
CA SER A 110 4.69 8.49 -3.47
C SER A 110 5.46 7.56 -2.54
N VAL A 111 6.17 6.55 -3.07
CA VAL A 111 6.94 5.61 -2.26
C VAL A 111 8.35 6.12 -2.03
N GLY A 112 8.90 5.77 -0.87
CA GLY A 112 10.28 6.12 -0.53
C GLY A 112 11.30 5.24 -1.25
N VAL A 113 12.53 5.71 -1.31
CA VAL A 113 13.67 4.89 -1.70
C VAL A 113 14.10 4.03 -0.51
N GLN A 114 14.32 2.73 -0.75
CA GLN A 114 14.90 1.82 0.25
C GLN A 114 16.16 1.16 -0.31
N ASP A 115 17.26 1.29 0.41
CA ASP A 115 18.47 0.52 0.17
C ASP A 115 18.34 -0.83 0.89
N PRO A 116 18.38 -1.98 0.19
CA PRO A 116 18.37 -3.32 0.81
C PRO A 116 19.64 -3.61 1.65
N GLY A 117 20.67 -2.77 1.56
CA GLY A 117 21.98 -3.01 2.15
C GLY A 117 22.87 -3.92 1.28
N ALA A 118 24.15 -3.96 1.62
CA ALA A 118 25.13 -4.80 0.94
C ALA A 118 24.86 -6.30 1.18
N PHE A 119 25.10 -7.13 0.16
CA PHE A 119 25.17 -8.58 0.34
C PHE A 119 26.25 -8.92 1.38
N ILE A 120 25.86 -9.41 2.56
CA ILE A 120 26.80 -10.16 3.38
C ILE A 120 26.91 -11.55 2.77
N THR A 121 27.96 -11.80 1.99
CA THR A 121 28.37 -13.17 1.67
C THR A 121 28.72 -13.83 3.00
N VAL A 122 27.87 -14.73 3.48
CA VAL A 122 28.21 -15.60 4.61
C VAL A 122 29.22 -16.61 4.06
N THR A 123 30.51 -16.25 4.06
CA THR A 123 31.57 -17.24 3.91
C THR A 123 31.56 -18.06 5.19
N ALA A 124 30.94 -19.23 5.15
CA ALA A 124 31.16 -20.24 6.18
C ALA A 124 32.66 -20.58 6.19
N SER A 125 33.33 -20.24 7.29
CA SER A 125 34.71 -20.63 7.59
C SER A 125 34.78 -22.06 8.11
#